data_AF-A0A7W6BZE8-F1
#
_entry.id   AF-A0A7W6BZE8-F1
#
_cell.length_a   1.000
_cell.length_b   1.000
_cell.length_c   1.000
_cell.angle_alpha   90.00
_cell.angle_beta   90.00
_cell.angle_gamma   90.00
#
_symmetry.space_group_name_H-M   'P 1'
#
loop_
_entity.id
_entity.type
_entity.pdbx_description
1 polymer ?
#
loop_
_entity_poly.entity_id
_entity_poly.type
_entity_poly.pdbx_seq_one_letter_code
_entity_poly.pdbx_strand_id
1 'polypeptide(L)'
;MVDRGSIREHQDVKGSDGGHVGTVDHLDGDRIKLTKTDPAAGGEHHFLHLDSVDRIDGDTVVLNRTTAEARDEWGVETVGSGPSEGNAHGSQPGSPTAGP
;
A
#
# COMPACT_ATOMS: atom_id res chain seq x y z
N MET A 1 -18.62 -0.67 -3.32
CA MET A 1 -18.65 -0.01 -4.65
C MET A 1 -18.61 1.48 -4.36
N VAL A 2 -17.46 2.11 -4.59
CA VAL A 2 -17.23 3.53 -4.35
C VAL A 2 -17.37 4.27 -5.67
N ASP A 3 -18.16 5.34 -5.69
CA ASP A 3 -18.38 6.14 -6.87
C ASP A 3 -17.20 7.05 -7.17
N ARG A 4 -16.69 6.97 -8.41
CA ARG A 4 -15.59 7.81 -8.92
C ARG A 4 -15.85 9.31 -8.80
N GLY A 5 -17.13 9.70 -8.94
CA GLY A 5 -17.54 11.10 -8.83
C GLY A 5 -17.44 11.67 -7.42
N SER A 6 -17.28 10.81 -6.40
CA SER A 6 -17.12 11.24 -5.01
C SER A 6 -15.68 11.55 -4.66
N ILE A 7 -14.71 11.13 -5.48
CA ILE A 7 -13.30 11.39 -5.23
C ILE A 7 -12.89 12.67 -5.93
N ARG A 8 -12.41 13.61 -5.13
CA ARG A 8 -11.91 14.92 -5.53
C ARG A 8 -10.40 14.97 -5.40
N GLU A 9 -9.79 15.83 -6.22
CA GLU A 9 -8.42 16.29 -6.06
C GLU A 9 -8.22 16.97 -4.68
N HIS A 10 -7.00 16.90 -4.14
CA HIS A 10 -6.60 17.38 -2.82
C HIS A 10 -7.19 16.66 -1.60
N GLN A 11 -7.90 15.55 -1.78
CA GLN A 11 -8.38 14.76 -0.64
C GLN A 11 -7.29 13.97 0.06
N ASP A 12 -7.41 13.85 1.38
CA ASP A 12 -6.54 13.00 2.20
C ASP A 12 -6.85 11.53 1.97
N VAL A 13 -5.82 10.70 1.91
CA VAL A 13 -5.95 9.24 1.79
C VAL A 13 -5.43 8.62 3.06
N LYS A 14 -6.31 7.87 3.74
CA LYS A 14 -6.01 7.17 4.98
C LYS A 14 -6.22 5.68 4.84
N GLY A 15 -5.39 4.90 5.51
CA GLY A 15 -5.61 3.46 5.63
C GLY A 15 -6.82 3.16 6.53
N SER A 16 -7.26 1.90 6.54
CA SER A 16 -8.30 1.40 7.47
C SER A 16 -7.94 1.60 8.94
N ASP A 17 -6.64 1.72 9.23
CA ASP A 17 -6.08 1.99 10.56
C ASP A 17 -6.15 3.50 10.95
N GLY A 18 -6.56 4.37 10.02
CA GLY A 18 -6.61 5.82 10.20
C GLY A 18 -5.27 6.52 9.98
N GLY A 19 -4.22 5.79 9.64
CA GLY A 19 -2.90 6.35 9.32
C GLY A 19 -2.88 7.03 7.94
N HIS A 20 -2.03 8.06 7.84
CA HIS A 20 -1.88 8.88 6.64
C HIS A 20 -1.09 8.14 5.55
N VAL A 21 -1.76 7.85 4.44
CA VAL A 21 -1.16 7.22 3.27
C VAL A 21 -0.65 8.29 2.31
N GLY A 22 -1.44 9.32 2.00
CA GLY A 22 -1.02 10.42 1.14
C GLY A 22 -2.18 11.35 0.78
N THR A 23 -2.03 12.13 -0.29
CA THR A 23 -3.07 13.05 -0.78
C THR A 23 -3.34 12.81 -2.26
N VAL A 24 -4.60 12.87 -2.67
CA VAL A 24 -5.01 12.77 -4.07
C VAL A 24 -4.51 13.99 -4.85
N ASP A 25 -3.69 13.77 -5.88
CA ASP A 25 -3.28 14.76 -6.87
C ASP A 25 -4.32 14.85 -8.00
N HIS A 26 -4.68 13.69 -8.56
CA HIS A 26 -5.59 13.61 -9.69
C HIS A 26 -6.27 12.24 -9.77
N LEU A 27 -7.35 12.13 -10.54
CA LEU A 27 -8.03 10.87 -10.80
C LEU A 27 -7.88 10.51 -12.28
N ASP A 28 -7.10 9.47 -12.56
CA ASP A 28 -6.83 8.96 -13.90
C ASP A 28 -7.74 7.77 -14.20
N GLY A 29 -8.97 8.07 -14.64
CA GLY A 29 -9.98 7.08 -15.01
C GLY A 29 -10.48 6.26 -13.82
N ASP A 30 -9.83 5.13 -13.55
CA ASP A 30 -10.11 4.22 -12.42
C ASP A 30 -8.97 4.18 -11.39
N ARG A 31 -7.98 5.06 -11.53
CA ARG A 31 -6.78 5.12 -10.69
C ARG A 31 -6.69 6.47 -9.99
N ILE A 32 -6.36 6.45 -8.72
CA ILE A 32 -6.11 7.62 -7.90
C ILE A 32 -4.62 7.90 -7.96
N LYS A 33 -4.24 9.03 -8.54
CA LYS A 33 -2.88 9.53 -8.53
C LYS A 33 -2.64 10.26 -7.22
N LEU A 34 -1.65 9.82 -6.46
CA LEU A 34 -1.20 10.48 -5.24
C LEU A 34 -0.15 11.54 -5.57
N THR A 35 -0.16 12.62 -4.79
CA THR A 35 0.87 13.65 -4.90
C THR A 35 2.19 13.15 -4.32
N LYS A 36 3.27 13.38 -5.06
CA LYS A 36 4.65 13.16 -4.59
C LYS A 36 5.08 14.15 -3.51
N THR A 37 4.35 15.25 -3.34
CA THR A 37 4.67 16.28 -2.34
C THR A 37 4.38 15.81 -0.92
N ASP A 38 3.67 14.70 -0.77
CA ASP A 38 3.38 14.16 0.55
C ASP A 38 4.62 13.48 1.14
N PRO A 39 4.96 13.73 2.43
CA PRO A 39 6.10 13.09 3.07
C PRO A 39 5.97 11.57 3.14
N ALA A 40 4.75 11.02 3.12
CA ALA A 40 4.54 9.59 3.02
C ALA A 40 4.95 9.05 1.65
N ALA A 41 4.70 9.80 0.57
CA ALA A 41 4.95 9.39 -0.82
C ALA A 41 6.44 9.34 -1.20
N GLY A 42 7.33 9.87 -0.35
CA GLY A 42 8.79 9.77 -0.56
C GLY A 42 9.31 10.49 -1.80
N GLY A 43 8.53 11.39 -2.41
CA GLY A 43 8.92 12.13 -3.62
C GLY A 43 8.57 11.46 -4.95
N GLU A 44 7.82 10.34 -4.92
CA GLU A 44 7.41 9.61 -6.12
C GLU A 44 5.90 9.72 -6.37
N HIS A 45 5.47 9.59 -7.63
CA HIS A 45 4.05 9.58 -7.99
C HIS A 45 3.50 8.16 -7.87
N HIS A 46 2.72 7.93 -6.82
CA HIS A 46 2.06 6.65 -6.60
C HIS A 46 0.67 6.64 -7.20
N PHE A 47 0.22 5.46 -7.63
CA PHE A 47 -1.13 5.25 -8.15
C PHE A 47 -1.81 4.15 -7.35
N LEU A 48 -3.04 4.41 -6.89
CA LEU A 48 -3.89 3.40 -6.27
C LEU A 48 -5.07 3.08 -7.17
N HIS A 49 -5.47 1.82 -7.18
CA HIS A 49 -6.74 1.43 -7.77
C HIS A 49 -7.90 1.86 -6.87
N LEU A 50 -9.02 2.24 -7.47
CA LEU A 50 -10.26 2.52 -6.74
C LEU A 50 -10.77 1.33 -5.94
N ASP A 51 -10.42 0.11 -6.35
CA ASP A 51 -10.75 -1.12 -5.63
C ASP A 51 -10.13 -1.15 -4.21
N SER A 52 -9.01 -0.44 -4.01
CA SER A 52 -8.40 -0.29 -2.69
C SER A 52 -9.17 0.67 -1.77
N VAL A 53 -10.16 1.42 -2.30
CA VAL A 53 -10.97 2.37 -1.52
C VAL A 53 -12.17 1.64 -0.90
N ASP A 54 -12.27 1.72 0.43
CA ASP A 54 -13.41 1.21 1.18
C ASP A 54 -14.60 2.18 1.13
N ARG A 55 -14.31 3.44 1.49
CA ARG A 55 -15.30 4.52 1.60
C ARG A 55 -14.64 5.89 1.48
N ILE A 56 -15.43 6.90 1.16
CA ILE A 56 -15.05 8.32 1.24
C ILE A 56 -15.82 8.95 2.38
N ASP A 57 -15.10 9.55 3.32
CA ASP A 57 -15.62 10.32 4.45
C ASP A 57 -15.36 11.80 4.20
N GLY A 58 -16.35 12.49 3.64
CA GLY A 58 -16.23 13.91 3.29
C GLY A 58 -15.12 14.17 2.27
N ASP A 59 -14.00 14.72 2.75
CA ASP A 59 -12.80 15.03 1.95
C ASP A 59 -11.63 14.05 2.26
N THR A 60 -11.93 12.90 2.89
CA THR A 60 -10.96 11.85 3.21
C THR A 60 -11.35 10.53 2.54
N VAL A 61 -10.45 9.96 1.77
CA VAL A 61 -10.55 8.63 1.17
C VAL A 61 -10.03 7.60 2.17
N VAL A 62 -10.89 6.70 2.61
CA VAL A 62 -10.54 5.58 3.50
C VAL A 62 -10.33 4.35 2.64
N LEU A 63 -9.13 3.79 2.72
CA LEU A 63 -8.78 2.54 2.05
C LEU A 63 -9.34 1.34 2.81
N ASN A 64 -9.48 0.22 2.11
CA ASN A 64 -9.81 -1.07 2.72
C ASN A 64 -8.57 -1.77 3.32
N ARG A 65 -7.38 -1.22 3.06
CA ARG A 65 -6.09 -1.73 3.56
C ARG A 65 -5.46 -0.79 4.58
N THR A 66 -4.58 -1.34 5.40
CA THR A 66 -3.81 -0.54 6.36
C THR A 66 -2.84 0.41 5.65
N THR A 67 -2.35 1.42 6.37
CA THR A 67 -1.38 2.38 5.82
C THR A 67 -0.12 1.69 5.30
N ALA A 68 0.35 0.65 6.00
CA ALA A 68 1.53 -0.12 5.59
C ALA A 68 1.27 -0.92 4.32
N GLU A 69 0.14 -1.63 4.23
CA GLU A 69 -0.22 -2.40 3.04
C GLU A 69 -0.51 -1.51 1.84
N ALA A 70 -1.17 -0.37 2.04
CA ALA A 70 -1.41 0.58 0.96
C ALA A 70 -0.11 1.16 0.39
N ARG A 71 0.90 1.37 1.24
CA ARG A 71 2.23 1.82 0.85
C ARG A 71 3.06 0.74 0.16
N ASP A 72 2.84 -0.52 0.51
CA ASP A 72 3.47 -1.68 -0.15
C ASP A 72 2.89 -1.90 -1.56
N GLU A 73 1.57 -1.72 -1.70
CA GLU A 73 0.85 -1.81 -2.98
C GLU A 73 0.97 -0.58 -3.87
N TRP A 74 1.62 0.49 -3.40
CA TRP A 74 2.02 1.56 -4.29
C TRP A 74 2.77 0.95 -5.46
N GLY A 75 2.24 1.13 -6.66
CA GLY A 75 2.82 0.62 -7.89
C GLY A 75 4.15 1.28 -8.16
N VAL A 76 5.19 0.88 -7.43
CA VAL A 76 6.57 1.17 -7.76
C VAL A 76 6.85 0.36 -9.02
N GLU A 77 7.10 1.04 -10.13
CA GLU A 77 7.81 0.40 -11.22
C GLU A 77 9.13 -0.11 -10.62
N THR A 78 9.19 -1.43 -10.50
CA THR A 78 10.09 -2.23 -9.69
C THR A 78 11.56 -1.79 -9.77
N VAL A 79 12.19 -1.56 -8.62
CA VAL A 79 13.53 -2.10 -8.33
C VAL A 79 13.63 -2.59 -6.89
N GLY A 80 13.25 -3.86 -6.72
CA GLY A 80 13.89 -4.83 -5.82
C GLY A 80 13.99 -4.48 -4.34
N SER A 81 12.97 -4.84 -3.56
CA SER A 81 13.13 -5.30 -2.18
C SER A 81 11.93 -6.17 -1.82
N GLY A 82 11.93 -7.42 -2.29
CA GLY A 82 11.05 -8.44 -1.74
C GLY A 82 11.36 -8.68 -0.26
N PRO A 83 10.41 -9.18 0.53
CA PRO A 83 10.53 -9.30 1.97
C PRO A 83 11.67 -10.24 2.33
N SER A 84 12.62 -9.77 3.14
CA SER A 84 13.51 -10.65 3.88
C SER A 84 12.66 -11.41 4.88
N GLU A 85 12.15 -12.57 4.45
CA GLU A 85 11.54 -13.57 5.30
C GLU A 85 12.56 -13.95 6.37
N GLY A 86 12.41 -13.36 7.55
CA GLY A 86 13.13 -13.74 8.75
C GLY A 86 12.65 -15.10 9.23
N ASN A 87 12.98 -16.17 8.49
CA ASN A 87 12.87 -17.53 9.00
C ASN A 87 14.07 -17.82 9.90
N ALA A 88 14.03 -17.27 11.11
CA ALA A 88 14.82 -17.78 12.23
C ALA A 88 13.99 -18.83 12.97
N HIS A 89 13.82 -20.02 12.37
CA HIS A 89 13.29 -21.17 13.09
C HIS A 89 14.18 -22.40 12.89
N GLY A 90 14.99 -22.66 13.93
CA GLY A 90 15.39 -24.02 14.30
C GLY A 90 16.45 -24.69 13.42
N SER A 91 17.71 -24.50 13.76
CA SER A 91 18.77 -25.44 13.40
C SER A 91 18.41 -26.84 13.93
N GLN A 92 18.08 -27.77 13.03
CA GLN A 92 18.35 -29.18 13.23
C GLN A 92 19.22 -29.66 12.07
N PRO A 93 20.42 -30.18 12.37
CA PRO A 93 20.88 -31.38 11.70
C PRO A 93 21.12 -32.48 12.74
N GLY A 94 20.04 -33.18 13.09
CA GLY A 94 20.11 -34.44 13.82
C GLY A 94 19.94 -35.62 12.87
N SER A 95 21.07 -36.27 12.56
CA SER A 95 21.20 -37.65 12.05
C SER A 95 20.99 -37.88 10.54
N PRO A 96 21.89 -38.65 9.91
CA PRO A 96 21.49 -40.01 9.56
C PRO A 96 22.46 -41.14 9.99
N THR A 97 21.88 -42.32 10.02
CA THR A 97 22.28 -43.63 10.59
C THR A 97 23.32 -44.44 9.77
N ALA A 98 24.04 -45.35 10.47
CA ALA A 98 24.68 -46.66 10.09
C ALA A 98 25.57 -46.74 8.81
N GLY A 99 26.76 -47.36 8.78
CA GLY A 99 27.26 -48.69 9.18
C GLY A 99 28.54 -48.97 8.33
N PRO A 100 29.16 -50.17 8.26
CA PRO A 100 28.72 -51.50 8.69
C PRO A 100 29.22 -51.96 10.07
#